data_AF-A0A2S6THH0-F1
#
_entry.id   AF-A0A2S6THH0-F1
#
_cell.length_a   1.000
_cell.length_b   1.000
_cell.length_c   1.000
_cell.angle_alpha   90.00
_cell.angle_beta   90.00
_cell.angle_gamma   90.00
#
_symmetry.space_group_name_H-M   'P 1'
#
loop_
_entity.id
_entity.type
_entity.pdbx_description
1 polymer ?
#
loop_
_entity_poly.entity_id
_entity_poly.type
_entity_poly.pdbx_seq_one_letter_code
_entity_poly.pdbx_strand_id
1 'polypeptide(L)'
;MARTDFLGVLYNGAAGMGFDRELSMVDFPIDQFLVGSDISPIAERATDFRRGLVEWAPNTTETGMREPSKVRVEANGYEAAADQMNQLFLRNTWSDGLPVVPPTNERVDWILKGTDLPRDHVVGQIMPKGGIATVETIGVSLAMAGGRPEYLSVL
;
A
#
# COMPACT_ATOMS: atom_id res chain seq x y z
N MET A 1 1.28 -0.87 20.52
CA MET A 1 1.49 0.11 21.61
C MET A 1 2.42 1.19 21.08
N ALA A 2 2.04 2.45 21.20
CA ALA A 2 2.77 3.58 20.63
C ALA A 2 2.61 4.83 21.49
N ARG A 3 3.54 5.77 21.36
CA ARG A 3 3.29 7.19 21.68
C ARG A 3 2.62 7.87 20.50
N THR A 4 1.84 8.91 20.74
CA THR A 4 1.13 9.69 19.71
C THR A 4 2.05 10.10 18.56
N ASP A 5 3.23 10.65 18.87
CA ASP A 5 4.22 11.11 17.87
C ASP A 5 4.82 9.99 17.02
N PHE A 6 4.71 8.73 17.48
CA PHE A 6 5.26 7.55 16.81
C PHE A 6 4.19 6.68 16.16
N LEU A 7 2.91 7.02 16.31
CA LEU A 7 1.80 6.27 15.72
C LEU A 7 1.96 6.15 14.21
N GLY A 8 2.32 7.25 13.53
CA GLY A 8 2.55 7.23 12.08
C GLY A 8 3.63 6.24 11.66
N VAL A 9 4.75 6.18 12.39
CA VAL A 9 5.85 5.24 12.13
C VAL A 9 5.39 3.80 12.33
N LEU A 10 4.63 3.53 13.40
CA LEU A 10 4.14 2.19 13.70
C LEU A 10 3.08 1.71 12.72
N TYR A 11 2.15 2.57 12.28
CA TYR A 11 1.21 2.23 11.22
C TYR A 11 1.92 1.94 9.90
N ASN A 12 2.94 2.73 9.56
CA ASN A 12 3.74 2.48 8.36
C ASN A 12 4.53 1.17 8.46
N GLY A 13 5.14 0.88 9.63
CA GLY A 13 5.82 -0.38 9.89
C GLY A 13 4.90 -1.60 9.83
N ALA A 14 3.71 -1.50 10.45
CA ALA A 14 2.70 -2.56 10.40
C ALA A 14 2.20 -2.80 8.96
N ALA A 15 1.90 -1.73 8.22
CA ALA A 15 1.53 -1.82 6.82
C ALA A 15 2.64 -2.44 5.95
N GLY A 16 3.90 -2.13 6.25
CA GLY A 16 5.09 -2.71 5.64
C GLY A 16 5.34 -4.18 6.00
N MET A 17 4.66 -4.72 7.02
CA MET A 17 4.62 -6.14 7.34
C MET A 17 3.35 -6.83 6.84
N GLY A 18 2.52 -6.13 6.07
CA GLY A 18 1.31 -6.68 5.49
C GLY A 18 0.06 -6.55 6.35
N PHE A 19 0.18 -5.98 7.55
CA PHE A 19 -0.97 -5.77 8.42
C PHE A 19 -1.87 -4.64 7.91
N ASP A 20 -3.15 -4.75 8.27
CA ASP A 20 -4.14 -3.72 7.96
C ASP A 20 -3.82 -2.41 8.72
N ARG A 21 -4.18 -1.27 8.13
CA ARG A 21 -4.10 0.04 8.79
C ARG A 21 -5.10 0.17 9.93
N GLU A 22 -6.15 -0.64 9.94
CA GLU A 22 -7.17 -0.74 10.99
C GLU A 22 -6.73 -1.61 12.18
N LEU A 23 -5.48 -2.08 12.22
CA LEU A 23 -4.96 -2.84 13.37
C LEU A 23 -5.14 -2.04 14.67
N SER A 24 -5.66 -2.68 15.71
CA SER A 24 -5.83 -2.06 17.02
C SER A 24 -4.50 -1.53 17.54
N MET A 25 -4.45 -0.23 17.84
CA MET A 25 -3.30 0.44 18.41
C MET A 25 -3.72 1.22 19.65
N VAL A 26 -3.01 0.97 20.76
CA VAL A 26 -3.20 1.73 22.01
C VAL A 26 -2.14 2.81 22.09
N ASP A 27 -2.61 4.05 22.21
CA ASP A 27 -1.80 5.24 22.46
C ASP A 27 -1.58 5.45 23.97
N PHE A 28 -0.32 5.64 24.33
CA PHE A 28 0.10 5.99 25.68
C PHE A 28 0.71 7.40 25.66
N PRO A 29 0.08 8.37 26.34
CA PRO A 29 0.56 9.74 26.40
C PRO A 29 1.71 9.84 27.43
N ILE A 30 2.82 9.16 27.15
CA ILE A 30 4.02 9.19 27.98
C ILE A 30 5.14 9.90 27.25
N ASP A 31 5.91 10.70 27.98
CA ASP A 31 7.14 11.31 27.47
C ASP A 31 8.20 10.23 27.19
N GLN A 32 9.27 10.62 26.49
CA GLN A 32 10.37 9.71 26.14
C GLN A 32 10.82 8.89 27.35
N PHE A 33 10.97 7.58 27.16
CA PHE A 33 11.44 6.67 28.21
C PHE A 33 12.87 7.05 28.62
N LEU A 34 12.96 7.85 29.69
CA LEU A 34 14.17 8.15 30.41
C LEU A 34 14.11 7.38 31.73
N VAL A 35 15.28 7.10 32.30
CA VAL A 35 15.35 6.47 33.62
C VAL A 35 14.67 7.40 34.63
N GLY A 36 13.62 6.91 35.29
CA GLY A 36 12.83 7.68 36.25
C GLY A 36 11.57 8.36 35.69
N SER A 37 11.22 8.17 34.42
CA SER A 37 9.94 8.63 33.86
C SER A 37 8.75 7.97 34.57
N ASP A 38 7.63 8.69 34.67
CA ASP A 38 6.38 8.16 35.20
C ASP A 38 5.80 7.10 34.25
N ILE A 39 5.64 5.88 34.77
CA ILE A 39 5.10 4.72 34.05
C ILE A 39 3.66 4.40 34.45
N SER A 40 3.06 5.17 35.35
CA SER A 40 1.66 4.99 35.79
C SER A 40 0.66 4.90 34.63
N PRO A 41 0.80 5.68 33.53
CA PRO A 41 -0.10 5.58 32.38
C PRO A 41 -0.12 4.20 31.70
N ILE A 42 0.96 3.41 31.82
CA ILE A 42 1.00 2.04 31.29
C ILE A 42 0.04 1.14 32.07
N ALA A 43 0.08 1.22 33.41
CA ALA A 43 -0.81 0.45 34.27
C ALA A 43 -2.28 0.86 34.08
N GLU A 44 -2.53 2.17 33.94
CA GLU A 44 -3.88 2.73 33.74
C GLU A 44 -4.52 2.24 32.42
N ARG A 45 -3.73 2.13 31.35
CA ARG A 45 -4.22 1.71 30.03
C ARG A 45 -3.92 0.25 29.66
N ALA A 46 -3.40 -0.55 30.58
CA ALA A 46 -3.15 -1.98 30.35
C ALA A 46 -4.44 -2.74 29.93
N THR A 47 -5.59 -2.31 30.46
CA THR A 47 -6.89 -2.89 30.10
C THR A 47 -7.27 -2.58 28.65
N ASP A 48 -6.90 -1.42 28.12
CA ASP A 48 -7.16 -1.05 26.72
C ASP A 48 -6.38 -1.94 25.75
N PHE A 49 -5.17 -2.33 26.13
CA PHE A 49 -4.38 -3.28 25.35
C PHE A 49 -5.03 -4.67 25.33
N ARG A 50 -5.44 -5.18 26.50
CA ARG A 50 -6.17 -6.45 26.57
C ARG A 50 -7.45 -6.40 25.72
N ARG A 51 -8.20 -5.31 25.83
CA ARG A 51 -9.40 -5.08 25.03
C ARG A 51 -9.09 -5.08 23.54
N GLY A 52 -8.06 -4.35 23.10
CA GLY A 52 -7.63 -4.34 21.71
C GLY A 52 -7.20 -5.71 21.18
N LEU A 53 -6.70 -6.62 22.01
CA LEU A 53 -6.35 -7.98 21.60
C LEU A 53 -7.54 -8.94 21.56
N VAL A 54 -8.56 -8.73 22.39
CA VAL A 54 -9.68 -9.68 22.57
C VAL A 54 -10.93 -9.25 21.82
N GLU A 55 -11.18 -7.96 21.71
CA GLU A 55 -12.39 -7.40 21.09
C GLU A 55 -12.17 -6.95 19.65
N TRP A 56 -10.91 -6.70 19.23
CA TRP A 56 -10.66 -6.29 17.86
C TRP A 56 -10.99 -7.42 16.88
N ALA A 57 -11.77 -7.06 15.87
CA ALA A 57 -12.01 -7.87 14.69
C ALA A 57 -11.77 -6.98 13.46
N PRO A 58 -11.24 -7.54 12.36
CA PRO A 58 -11.10 -6.79 11.12
C PRO A 58 -12.48 -6.39 10.58
N ASN A 59 -12.61 -5.18 10.02
CA ASN A 59 -13.85 -4.79 9.33
C ASN A 59 -14.07 -5.60 8.05
N THR A 60 -12.99 -6.12 7.47
CA THR A 60 -13.04 -6.99 6.29
C THR A 60 -13.07 -8.45 6.74
N THR A 61 -14.22 -9.10 6.58
CA THR A 61 -14.44 -10.51 6.97
C THR A 61 -14.39 -11.48 5.79
N GLU A 62 -14.38 -10.96 4.56
CA GLU A 62 -14.35 -11.75 3.33
C GLU A 62 -12.94 -11.79 2.74
N THR A 63 -12.50 -12.99 2.36
CA THR A 63 -11.29 -13.16 1.54
C THR A 63 -11.70 -13.13 0.07
N GLY A 64 -11.15 -12.19 -0.72
CA GLY A 64 -11.48 -12.08 -2.13
C GLY A 64 -10.71 -10.96 -2.85
N MET A 65 -10.74 -10.99 -4.18
CA MET A 65 -10.15 -9.94 -5.00
C MET A 65 -11.13 -8.77 -5.11
N ARG A 66 -10.73 -7.59 -4.63
CA ARG A 66 -11.48 -6.34 -4.83
C ARG A 66 -10.75 -5.50 -5.86
N GLU A 67 -11.40 -5.22 -6.97
CA GLU A 67 -10.86 -4.28 -7.95
C GLU A 67 -11.20 -2.84 -7.50
N PRO A 68 -10.20 -2.02 -7.17
CA PRO A 68 -10.45 -0.64 -6.79
C PRO A 68 -10.96 0.17 -7.98
N SER A 69 -11.78 1.19 -7.71
CA SER A 69 -12.21 2.13 -8.74
C SER A 69 -11.00 2.81 -9.39
N LYS A 70 -10.98 2.86 -10.73
CA LYS A 70 -9.92 3.56 -11.47
C LYS A 70 -9.86 5.03 -11.07
N VAL A 71 -8.65 5.52 -10.80
CA VAL A 71 -8.44 6.94 -10.54
C VAL A 71 -8.38 7.71 -11.85
N ARG A 72 -9.13 8.80 -11.94
CA ARG A 72 -9.09 9.74 -13.06
C ARG A 72 -8.38 11.01 -12.64
N VAL A 73 -7.41 11.45 -13.45
CA VAL A 73 -6.70 12.72 -13.29
C VAL A 73 -7.06 13.60 -14.49
N GLU A 74 -7.69 14.75 -14.24
CA GLU A 74 -8.09 15.70 -15.28
C GLU A 74 -7.12 16.88 -15.31
N ALA A 75 -6.51 17.12 -16.47
CA ALA A 75 -5.54 18.20 -16.65
C ALA A 75 -5.52 18.69 -18.11
N ASN A 76 -4.96 19.88 -18.33
CA ASN A 76 -4.82 20.45 -19.65
C ASN A 76 -3.58 19.87 -20.37
N GLY A 77 -3.76 18.69 -20.97
CA GLY A 77 -2.72 17.99 -21.72
C GLY A 77 -1.97 16.93 -20.92
N TYR A 78 -1.14 16.16 -21.62
CA TYR A 78 -0.44 14.99 -21.07
C TYR A 78 0.55 15.35 -19.96
N GLU A 79 1.37 16.39 -20.16
CA GLU A 79 2.40 16.80 -19.19
C GLU A 79 1.77 17.20 -17.85
N ALA A 80 0.76 18.07 -17.89
CA ALA A 80 0.02 18.46 -16.69
C ALA A 80 -0.69 17.27 -16.00
N ALA A 81 -1.19 16.30 -16.77
CA ALA A 81 -1.80 15.09 -16.22
C ALA A 81 -0.77 14.18 -15.56
N ALA A 82 0.41 14.01 -16.18
CA ALA A 82 1.51 13.24 -15.65
C ALA A 82 2.04 13.84 -14.34
N ASP A 83 2.18 15.17 -14.27
CA ASP A 83 2.59 15.86 -13.05
C ASP A 83 1.57 15.68 -11.92
N GLN A 84 0.28 15.92 -12.20
CA GLN A 84 -0.77 15.72 -11.19
C GLN A 84 -0.87 14.26 -10.71
N MET A 85 -0.70 13.29 -11.62
CA MET A 85 -0.65 11.88 -11.25
C MET A 85 0.54 11.57 -10.35
N ASN A 86 1.74 12.09 -10.67
CA ASN A 86 2.92 11.88 -9.84
C ASN A 86 2.75 12.49 -8.44
N GLN A 87 2.18 13.69 -8.33
CA GLN A 87 1.87 14.30 -7.03
C GLN A 87 0.86 13.47 -6.23
N LEU A 88 -0.16 12.92 -6.89
CA LEU A 88 -1.11 12.00 -6.27
C LEU A 88 -0.40 10.74 -5.72
N PHE A 89 0.49 10.14 -6.52
CA PHE A 89 1.22 8.94 -6.13
C PHE A 89 2.15 9.19 -4.94
N LEU A 90 2.85 10.33 -4.92
CA LEU A 90 3.69 10.74 -3.81
C LEU A 90 2.85 10.94 -2.53
N ARG A 91 1.73 11.67 -2.62
CA ARG A 91 0.84 11.90 -1.47
C ARG A 91 0.29 10.61 -0.88
N ASN A 92 0.00 9.63 -1.73
CA ASN A 92 -0.57 8.35 -1.33
C ASN A 92 0.49 7.28 -1.02
N THR A 93 1.78 7.59 -1.10
CA THR A 93 2.88 6.62 -0.92
C THR A 93 2.78 5.41 -1.88
N TRP A 94 2.36 5.65 -3.12
CA TRP A 94 2.22 4.64 -4.17
C TRP A 94 3.42 4.57 -5.13
N SER A 95 4.41 5.43 -4.94
CA SER A 95 5.68 5.45 -5.67
C SER A 95 6.83 5.42 -4.67
N ASP A 96 8.01 5.02 -5.13
CA ASP A 96 9.29 5.06 -4.40
C ASP A 96 9.88 6.47 -4.26
N GLY A 97 9.19 7.49 -4.78
CA GLY A 97 9.64 8.88 -4.78
C GLY A 97 10.13 9.35 -6.15
N LEU A 98 10.36 8.43 -7.09
CA LEU A 98 10.72 8.78 -8.46
C LEU A 98 9.47 9.02 -9.32
N PRO A 99 9.57 9.89 -10.34
CA PRO A 99 8.51 10.05 -11.32
C PRO A 99 8.22 8.72 -12.03
N VAL A 100 6.95 8.37 -12.12
CA VAL A 100 6.46 7.22 -12.88
C VAL A 100 5.74 7.69 -14.14
N VAL A 101 5.73 6.83 -15.14
CA VAL A 101 5.03 7.08 -16.39
C VAL A 101 3.55 6.73 -16.23
N PRO A 102 2.60 7.56 -16.69
CA PRO A 102 1.18 7.21 -16.66
C PRO A 102 0.88 5.88 -17.36
N PRO A 103 0.33 4.87 -16.64
CA PRO A 103 -0.02 3.58 -17.22
C PRO A 103 -1.38 3.68 -17.94
N THR A 104 -1.40 4.38 -19.08
CA THR A 104 -2.61 4.48 -19.91
C THR A 104 -3.00 3.11 -20.46
N ASN A 105 -4.29 2.91 -20.74
CA ASN A 105 -4.77 1.65 -21.32
C ASN A 105 -3.96 1.26 -22.57
N GLU A 106 -3.70 2.21 -23.48
CA GLU A 106 -2.91 1.98 -24.69
C GLU A 106 -1.48 1.48 -24.38
N ARG A 107 -0.82 2.08 -23.38
CA ARG A 107 0.54 1.68 -22.99
C ARG A 107 0.54 0.30 -22.35
N VAL A 108 -0.43 0.02 -21.47
CA VAL A 108 -0.58 -1.29 -20.83
C VAL A 108 -0.86 -2.36 -21.89
N ASP A 109 -1.76 -2.08 -22.83
CA ASP A 109 -2.09 -2.98 -23.94
C ASP A 109 -0.87 -3.24 -24.84
N TRP A 110 -0.02 -2.23 -25.07
CA TRP A 110 1.23 -2.40 -25.78
C TRP A 110 2.22 -3.30 -25.02
N ILE A 111 2.40 -3.05 -23.72
CA ILE A 111 3.26 -3.88 -22.84
C ILE A 111 2.81 -5.34 -22.82
N LEU A 112 1.50 -5.58 -22.72
CA LEU A 112 0.93 -6.93 -22.62
C LEU A 112 1.11 -7.78 -23.89
N LYS A 113 1.51 -7.20 -25.03
CA LYS A 113 1.91 -7.97 -26.22
C LYS A 113 3.18 -8.81 -26.00
N GLY A 114 3.87 -8.60 -24.88
CA GLY A 114 5.08 -9.31 -24.50
C GLY A 114 4.88 -10.70 -23.90
N THR A 115 3.63 -11.12 -23.69
CA THR A 115 3.27 -12.41 -23.11
C THR A 115 2.04 -12.99 -23.82
N ASP A 116 1.99 -14.32 -23.90
CA ASP A 116 0.82 -15.04 -24.42
C ASP A 116 -0.18 -15.41 -23.32
N LEU A 117 0.14 -15.11 -22.05
CA LEU A 117 -0.72 -15.39 -20.90
C LEU A 117 -1.92 -14.44 -20.85
N PRO A 118 -3.10 -14.91 -20.40
CA PRO A 118 -4.26 -14.04 -20.26
C PRO A 118 -4.07 -13.04 -19.10
N ARG A 119 -4.74 -11.89 -19.19
CA ARG A 119 -4.59 -10.76 -18.24
C ARG A 119 -4.83 -11.11 -16.78
N ASP A 120 -5.79 -12.00 -16.56
CA ASP A 120 -6.23 -12.49 -15.25
C ASP A 120 -5.38 -13.67 -14.75
N HIS A 121 -4.41 -14.14 -15.54
CA HIS A 121 -3.49 -15.19 -15.11
C HIS A 121 -2.72 -14.75 -13.88
N VAL A 122 -2.83 -15.52 -12.80
CA VAL A 122 -2.15 -15.28 -11.53
C VAL A 122 -0.73 -15.82 -11.62
N VAL A 123 0.25 -14.93 -11.59
CA VAL A 123 1.68 -15.28 -11.55
C VAL A 123 2.10 -15.64 -10.12
N GLY A 124 1.50 -14.99 -9.12
CA GLY A 124 1.79 -15.31 -7.72
C GLY A 124 1.19 -14.31 -6.74
N GLN A 125 1.74 -14.31 -5.52
CA GLN A 125 1.35 -13.38 -4.46
C GLN A 125 2.53 -12.49 -4.08
N ILE A 126 2.28 -11.19 -3.97
CA ILE A 126 3.23 -10.18 -3.53
C ILE A 126 3.05 -9.98 -2.03
N MET A 127 4.02 -10.51 -1.30
CA MET A 127 4.18 -10.25 0.13
C MET A 127 4.62 -8.79 0.35
N PRO A 128 4.26 -8.19 1.50
CA PRO A 128 3.76 -8.85 2.70
C PRO A 128 2.23 -8.84 2.86
N LYS A 129 1.50 -8.04 2.08
CA LYS A 129 0.03 -7.98 2.11
C LYS A 129 -0.66 -9.18 1.43
N GLY A 130 0.10 -10.06 0.77
CA GLY A 130 -0.44 -11.18 0.00
C GLY A 130 -1.23 -10.71 -1.23
N GLY A 131 -0.89 -9.56 -1.81
CA GLY A 131 -1.57 -9.03 -2.98
C GLY A 131 -1.42 -9.98 -4.17
N ILE A 132 -2.51 -10.29 -4.87
CA ILE A 132 -2.46 -11.19 -6.02
C ILE A 132 -1.82 -10.45 -7.20
N ALA A 133 -0.69 -10.97 -7.71
CA ALA A 133 -0.07 -10.48 -8.92
C ALA A 133 -0.62 -11.26 -10.12
N THR A 134 -1.44 -10.59 -10.92
CA THR A 134 -1.82 -11.05 -12.25
C THR A 134 -0.89 -10.48 -13.31
N VAL A 135 -0.91 -11.08 -14.50
CA VAL A 135 -0.24 -10.56 -15.69
C VAL A 135 -0.59 -9.08 -15.94
N GLU A 136 -1.85 -8.69 -15.78
CA GLU A 136 -2.26 -7.28 -15.93
C GLU A 136 -1.62 -6.37 -14.87
N THR A 137 -1.62 -6.77 -13.58
CA THR A 137 -0.99 -5.94 -12.54
C THR A 137 0.52 -5.77 -12.77
N ILE A 138 1.19 -6.81 -13.24
CA ILE A 138 2.61 -6.77 -13.61
C ILE A 138 2.81 -5.86 -14.82
N GLY A 139 1.96 -5.98 -15.85
CA GLY A 139 1.99 -5.15 -17.04
C GLY A 139 1.76 -3.66 -16.74
N VAL A 140 0.85 -3.34 -15.82
CA VAL A 140 0.62 -1.97 -15.33
C VAL A 140 1.87 -1.43 -14.63
N SER A 141 2.45 -2.19 -13.69
CA SER A 141 3.70 -1.78 -13.01
C SER A 141 4.85 -1.59 -14.00
N LEU A 142 4.96 -2.45 -15.01
CA LEU A 142 5.98 -2.34 -16.04
C LEU A 142 5.76 -1.11 -16.94
N ALA A 143 4.51 -0.80 -17.30
CA ALA A 143 4.16 0.41 -18.02
C ALA A 143 4.54 1.67 -17.24
N MET A 144 4.32 1.66 -15.91
CA MET A 144 4.71 2.76 -15.01
C MET A 144 6.21 2.96 -14.95
N ALA A 145 6.97 1.87 -14.94
CA ALA A 145 8.43 1.90 -14.97
C ALA A 145 9.01 2.34 -16.34
N GLY A 146 8.18 2.52 -17.36
CA GLY A 146 8.65 2.81 -18.72
C GLY A 146 9.32 1.61 -19.41
N GLY A 147 8.94 0.39 -18.99
CA GLY A 147 9.46 -0.85 -19.56
C GLY A 147 9.03 -1.11 -20.99
N ARG A 148 9.42 -2.28 -21.52
CA ARG A 148 9.09 -2.73 -22.87
C ARG A 148 8.45 -4.12 -22.84
N PRO A 149 7.63 -4.49 -23.85
CA PRO A 149 6.93 -5.77 -23.88
C PRO A 149 7.87 -6.97 -23.72
N GLU A 150 9.08 -6.92 -24.28
CA GLU A 150 10.05 -8.03 -24.27
C GLU A 150 10.40 -8.50 -22.85
N TYR A 151 10.19 -7.66 -21.83
CA TYR A 151 10.49 -8.01 -20.44
C TYR A 151 9.45 -8.94 -19.80
N LEU A 152 8.26 -9.11 -20.40
CA LEU A 152 7.25 -10.06 -19.94
C LEU A 152 7.46 -11.49 -20.46
N SER A 153 8.44 -11.70 -21.36
CA SER A 153 8.71 -13.01 -21.97
C SER A 153 9.22 -14.08 -20.99
N VAL A 154 9.56 -13.68 -19.76
CA VAL A 154 10.11 -14.56 -18.71
C VAL A 154 9.07 -14.87 -17.61
N LEU A 155 7.81 -14.45 -17.78
CA LEU A 155 6.72 -14.73 -16.84
C LEU A 155 6.31 -16.20 -16.81
#